data_AF-I6D604-F1
#
_entry.id   AF-I6D604-F1
#
_cell.length_a   1.000
_cell.length_b   1.000
_cell.length_c   1.000
_cell.angle_alpha   90.00
_cell.angle_beta   90.00
_cell.angle_gamma   90.00
#
_symmetry.space_group_name_H-M   'P 1'
#
loop_
_entity.id
_entity.type
_entity.pdbx_description
1 polymer ?
#
loop_
_entity_poly.entity_id
_entity_poly.type
_entity_poly.pdbx_seq_one_letter_code
_entity_poly.pdbx_strand_id
1 'polypeptide(L)'
;MEIEPRFSIDKLTNTDLNFGPFKEWYFANNYIYDMGRNKDGRQSTWYMGLGTDIDTGLPMSLSMNVYAKYQWQNYGAANENEWDGYRFKIKYFVPITDLWGGQLSYIGFTNFDWGSDLGDDSGNAINGIKTRTNNSIASSHILALNYDHWHYSVVARYWHDGGQWNDDAELNFGNGNFNVRSTGWGGYLVVGYNF
;
A
#
# COMPACT_ATOMS: atom_id res chain seq x y z
N MET A 1 3.72 9.89 6.33
CA MET A 1 3.11 8.98 7.32
C MET A 1 1.96 8.24 6.67
N GLU A 2 1.68 7.03 7.14
CA GLU A 2 0.54 6.22 6.69
C GLU A 2 -0.12 5.63 7.94
N ILE A 3 -1.46 5.69 8.01
CA ILE A 3 -2.24 5.15 9.13
C ILE A 3 -3.38 4.28 8.60
N GLU A 4 -3.68 3.19 9.31
CA GLU A 4 -4.65 2.18 8.88
C GLU A 4 -5.73 1.88 9.94
N PRO A 5 -6.51 2.88 10.39
CA PRO A 5 -7.54 2.64 11.40
C PRO A 5 -8.69 1.80 10.82
N ARG A 6 -9.07 0.76 11.56
CA ARG A 6 -10.25 -0.08 11.29
C ARG A 6 -11.18 -0.07 12.49
N PHE A 7 -12.46 0.11 12.24
CA PHE A 7 -13.50 0.10 13.27
C PHE A 7 -14.41 -1.09 13.04
N SER A 8 -14.53 -1.97 14.03
CA SER A 8 -15.37 -3.16 13.94
C SER A 8 -16.84 -2.79 13.79
N ILE A 9 -17.46 -3.22 12.69
CA ILE A 9 -18.89 -3.04 12.44
C ILE A 9 -19.67 -3.94 13.39
N ASP A 10 -19.21 -5.18 13.58
CA ASP A 10 -19.81 -6.15 14.50
C ASP A 10 -19.94 -5.56 15.91
N LYS A 11 -18.86 -4.97 16.44
CA LYS A 11 -18.85 -4.39 17.79
C LYS A 11 -19.66 -3.10 17.89
N LEU A 12 -19.59 -2.23 16.87
CA LEU A 12 -20.33 -0.97 16.87
C LEU A 12 -21.84 -1.18 16.71
N THR A 13 -22.24 -2.17 15.92
CA THR A 13 -23.65 -2.54 15.73
C THR A 13 -24.14 -3.55 16.77
N ASN A 14 -23.23 -4.09 17.58
CA ASN A 14 -23.48 -5.16 18.55
C ASN A 14 -24.25 -6.34 17.92
N THR A 15 -23.88 -6.68 16.69
CA THR A 15 -24.50 -7.74 15.89
C THR A 15 -23.40 -8.63 15.35
N ASP A 16 -23.58 -9.94 15.47
CA ASP A 16 -22.66 -10.90 14.89
C ASP A 16 -22.85 -10.95 13.37
N LEU A 17 -21.86 -10.46 12.62
CA LEU A 17 -21.86 -10.43 11.16
C LEU A 17 -20.91 -11.48 10.58
N ASN A 18 -20.40 -12.40 11.41
CA ASN A 18 -19.57 -13.48 10.90
C ASN A 18 -20.35 -14.35 9.89
N PHE A 19 -19.65 -14.81 8.86
CA PHE A 19 -20.23 -15.67 7.84
C PHE A 19 -19.15 -16.50 7.16
N GLY A 20 -19.25 -17.82 7.25
CA GLY A 20 -18.26 -18.73 6.66
C GLY A 20 -16.85 -18.42 7.18
N PRO A 21 -15.85 -18.18 6.31
CA PRO A 21 -14.49 -17.84 6.72
C PRO A 21 -14.32 -16.37 7.15
N PHE A 22 -15.33 -15.51 7.00
CA PHE A 22 -15.25 -14.10 7.37
C PHE A 22 -15.59 -13.92 8.85
N LYS A 23 -14.58 -13.60 9.66
CA LYS A 23 -14.69 -13.58 11.13
C LYS A 23 -15.32 -12.31 11.69
N GLU A 24 -14.99 -11.17 11.08
CA GLU A 24 -15.39 -9.84 11.54
C GLU A 24 -15.33 -8.88 10.35
N TRP A 25 -16.19 -7.87 10.34
CA TRP A 25 -16.25 -6.81 9.33
C TRP A 25 -15.87 -5.47 9.92
N TYR A 26 -15.21 -4.64 9.10
CA TYR A 26 -14.65 -3.37 9.55
C TYR A 26 -15.01 -2.24 8.59
N PHE A 27 -15.32 -1.06 9.15
CA PHE A 27 -15.12 0.17 8.44
C PHE A 27 -13.61 0.45 8.40
N ALA A 28 -13.00 0.23 7.24
CA ALA A 28 -11.57 0.25 7.04
C ALA A 28 -11.13 1.55 6.38
N ASN A 29 -10.06 2.14 6.90
CA ASN A 29 -9.44 3.34 6.34
C ASN A 29 -7.96 3.08 6.09
N ASN A 30 -7.42 3.67 5.02
CA ASN A 30 -6.00 3.84 4.82
C ASN A 30 -5.73 5.29 4.41
N TYR A 31 -5.03 6.04 5.26
CA TYR A 31 -4.72 7.45 5.01
C TYR A 31 -3.21 7.65 4.88
N ILE A 32 -2.81 8.25 3.77
CA ILE A 32 -1.42 8.55 3.44
C ILE A 32 -1.26 10.06 3.40
N TYR A 33 -0.29 10.57 4.18
CA TYR A 33 0.08 11.98 4.18
C TYR A 33 1.58 12.14 3.99
N ASP A 34 1.98 12.89 2.97
CA ASP A 34 3.34 13.37 2.77
C ASP A 34 3.36 14.91 2.84
N MET A 35 4.13 15.44 3.79
CA MET A 35 4.30 16.87 3.98
C MET A 35 5.25 17.50 2.95
N GLY A 36 6.05 16.69 2.25
CA GLY A 36 6.99 17.18 1.25
C GLY A 36 7.99 18.20 1.79
N ARG A 37 8.69 18.88 0.87
CA ARG A 37 9.59 20.01 1.18
C ARG A 37 8.95 21.38 0.89
N ASN A 38 7.85 21.41 0.16
CA ASN A 38 7.14 22.61 -0.24
C ASN A 38 5.65 22.27 -0.45
N LYS A 39 4.83 23.27 -0.74
CA LYS A 39 3.38 23.11 -0.87
C LYS A 39 2.98 22.16 -2.00
N ASP A 40 3.69 22.25 -3.12
CA ASP A 40 3.41 21.54 -4.36
C ASP A 40 3.91 20.09 -4.32
N GLY A 41 4.87 19.77 -3.45
CA GLY A 41 5.42 18.43 -3.25
C GLY A 41 4.72 17.64 -2.15
N ARG A 42 3.44 17.92 -1.87
CA ARG A 42 2.67 17.26 -0.81
C ARG A 42 1.76 16.18 -1.36
N GLN A 43 1.43 15.22 -0.51
CA GLN A 43 0.40 14.22 -0.78
C GLN A 43 -0.56 14.10 0.40
N SER A 44 -1.86 13.96 0.11
CA SER A 44 -2.88 13.59 1.09
C SER A 44 -3.93 12.72 0.40
N THR A 45 -3.93 11.42 0.69
CA THR A 45 -4.79 10.43 0.05
C THR A 45 -5.58 9.67 1.11
N TRP A 46 -6.91 9.64 1.00
CA TRP A 46 -7.74 8.89 1.94
C TRP A 46 -8.54 7.80 1.23
N TYR A 47 -8.16 6.56 1.52
CA TYR A 47 -8.91 5.36 1.18
C TYR A 47 -9.87 5.02 2.31
N MET A 48 -11.14 4.78 1.98
CA MET A 48 -12.16 4.34 2.94
C MET A 48 -13.05 3.26 2.31
N GLY A 49 -13.45 2.27 3.11
CA GLY A 49 -14.30 1.19 2.63
C GLY A 49 -14.48 0.06 3.62
N LEU A 50 -14.62 -1.16 3.10
CA LEU A 50 -14.96 -2.36 3.86
C LEU A 50 -13.73 -3.26 4.04
N GLY A 51 -13.48 -3.67 5.27
CA GLY A 51 -12.44 -4.62 5.64
C GLY A 51 -13.02 -5.88 6.29
N THR A 52 -12.24 -6.95 6.29
CA THR A 52 -12.56 -8.20 6.98
C THR A 52 -11.30 -8.95 7.41
N ASP A 53 -11.44 -9.76 8.46
CA ASP A 53 -10.44 -10.75 8.87
C ASP A 53 -10.93 -12.16 8.57
N ILE A 54 -10.05 -13.00 8.05
CA ILE A 54 -10.38 -14.30 7.47
C ILE A 54 -9.86 -15.43 8.37
N ASP A 55 -10.72 -16.39 8.68
CA ASP A 55 -10.32 -17.68 9.23
C ASP A 55 -9.87 -18.60 8.11
N THR A 56 -8.57 -18.89 8.09
CA THR A 56 -7.96 -19.77 7.09
C THR A 56 -7.92 -21.24 7.54
N GLY A 57 -8.22 -21.53 8.81
CA GLY A 57 -7.95 -22.83 9.42
C GLY A 57 -6.45 -23.16 9.57
N LEU A 58 -5.57 -22.20 9.30
CA LEU A 58 -4.10 -22.34 9.38
C LEU A 58 -3.54 -21.47 10.51
N PRO A 59 -2.31 -21.72 10.97
CA PRO A 59 -1.63 -20.88 11.95
C PRO A 59 -1.13 -19.57 11.30
N MET A 60 -2.06 -18.76 10.78
CA MET A 60 -1.78 -17.46 10.18
C MET A 60 -2.95 -16.50 10.38
N SER A 61 -2.65 -15.21 10.25
CA SER A 61 -3.66 -14.16 10.16
C SER A 61 -3.77 -13.69 8.71
N LEU A 62 -4.98 -13.43 8.24
CA LEU A 62 -5.26 -12.92 6.91
C LEU A 62 -6.34 -11.83 7.01
N SER A 63 -6.09 -10.69 6.39
CA SER A 63 -7.05 -9.59 6.30
C SER A 63 -7.16 -9.10 4.86
N MET A 64 -8.37 -8.73 4.47
CA MET A 64 -8.68 -8.17 3.15
C MET A 64 -9.48 -6.89 3.31
N ASN A 65 -9.23 -5.91 2.45
CA ASN A 65 -9.94 -4.64 2.47
C ASN A 65 -10.13 -4.12 1.05
N VAL A 66 -11.27 -3.48 0.80
CA VAL A 66 -11.57 -2.76 -0.43
C VAL A 66 -11.94 -1.32 -0.09
N TYR A 67 -11.47 -0.38 -0.90
CA TYR A 67 -11.62 1.04 -0.64
C TYR A 67 -11.96 1.81 -1.92
N ALA A 68 -12.75 2.86 -1.79
CA ALA A 68 -12.71 4.01 -2.68
C ALA A 68 -11.75 5.05 -2.09
N LYS A 69 -11.19 5.94 -2.91
CA LYS A 69 -10.32 7.02 -2.40
C LYS A 69 -10.77 8.41 -2.81
N TYR A 70 -10.62 9.35 -1.89
CA TYR A 70 -10.58 10.77 -2.19
C TYR A 70 -9.12 11.24 -2.18
N GLN A 71 -8.70 11.86 -3.28
CA GLN A 71 -7.37 12.40 -3.46
C GLN A 71 -7.40 13.90 -3.19
N TRP A 72 -6.62 14.39 -2.22
CA TRP A 72 -6.33 15.82 -2.09
C TRP A 72 -5.06 16.14 -2.86
N GLN A 73 -4.03 16.72 -2.22
CA GLN A 73 -2.75 16.96 -2.86
C GLN A 73 -2.13 15.63 -3.30
N ASN A 74 -1.48 15.64 -4.46
CA ASN A 74 -0.80 14.53 -5.09
C ASN A 74 0.37 15.05 -5.95
N TYR A 75 1.24 15.85 -5.35
CA TYR A 75 2.40 16.44 -6.01
C TYR A 75 2.07 17.32 -7.24
N GLY A 76 0.89 17.94 -7.28
CA GLY A 76 0.40 18.72 -8.41
C GLY A 76 -0.06 17.87 -9.61
N ALA A 77 -0.39 16.59 -9.39
CA ALA A 77 -0.90 15.70 -10.43
C ALA A 77 -2.30 16.10 -10.92
N ALA A 78 -2.72 15.54 -12.05
CA ALA A 78 -4.01 15.85 -12.66
C ALA A 78 -5.22 15.40 -11.80
N ASN A 79 -5.04 14.37 -10.98
CA ASN A 79 -6.11 13.75 -10.19
C ASN A 79 -6.30 14.36 -8.78
N GLU A 80 -5.91 15.62 -8.58
CA GLU A 80 -6.02 16.28 -7.27
C GLU A 80 -7.47 16.75 -7.00
N ASN A 81 -7.89 16.64 -5.73
CA ASN A 81 -9.16 17.15 -5.21
C ASN A 81 -10.44 16.46 -5.74
N GLU A 82 -10.36 15.16 -6.01
CA GLU A 82 -11.50 14.37 -6.48
C GLU A 82 -11.53 12.93 -5.97
N TRP A 83 -12.63 12.24 -6.28
CA TRP A 83 -12.75 10.79 -6.06
C TRP A 83 -12.13 10.07 -7.25
N ASP A 84 -11.02 9.38 -7.02
CA ASP A 84 -10.20 8.85 -8.10
C ASP A 84 -9.79 7.42 -7.79
N GLY A 85 -10.44 6.42 -8.39
CA GLY A 85 -10.04 5.02 -8.26
C GLY A 85 -10.22 4.35 -6.88
N TYR A 86 -9.70 3.13 -6.82
CA TYR A 86 -9.97 2.15 -5.77
C TYR A 86 -8.70 1.43 -5.34
N ARG A 87 -8.75 0.82 -4.15
CA ARG A 87 -7.69 -0.08 -3.66
C ARG A 87 -8.27 -1.38 -3.14
N PHE A 88 -7.61 -2.48 -3.45
CA PHE A 88 -7.72 -3.76 -2.76
C PHE A 88 -6.42 -3.96 -1.99
N LYS A 89 -6.55 -4.21 -0.69
CA LYS A 89 -5.43 -4.50 0.21
C LYS A 89 -5.61 -5.86 0.83
N ILE A 90 -4.66 -6.73 0.59
CA ILE A 90 -4.50 -8.01 1.28
C ILE A 90 -3.26 -7.95 2.15
N LYS A 91 -3.36 -8.43 3.39
CA LYS A 91 -2.23 -8.57 4.31
C LYS A 91 -2.34 -9.88 5.07
N TYR A 92 -1.20 -10.50 5.34
CA TYR A 92 -1.14 -11.74 6.09
C TYR A 92 0.13 -11.83 6.92
N PHE A 93 0.02 -12.53 8.04
CA PHE A 93 1.09 -12.76 9.00
C PHE A 93 1.19 -14.25 9.29
N VAL A 94 2.41 -14.78 9.20
CA VAL A 94 2.72 -16.20 9.38
C VAL A 94 3.88 -16.32 10.38
N PRO A 95 3.64 -16.80 11.61
CA PRO A 95 4.71 -17.23 12.51
C PRO A 95 5.52 -18.36 11.85
N ILE A 96 6.85 -18.32 11.95
CA ILE A 96 7.72 -19.36 11.37
C ILE A 96 8.30 -20.25 12.48
N THR A 97 9.24 -19.72 13.26
CA THR A 97 10.00 -20.50 14.25
C THR A 97 10.81 -19.57 15.17
N ASP A 98 11.49 -20.15 16.15
CA ASP A 98 12.54 -19.47 16.90
C ASP A 98 13.88 -19.56 16.14
N LEU A 99 14.59 -18.45 16.00
CA LEU A 99 15.88 -18.36 15.33
C LEU A 99 16.80 -17.44 16.12
N TRP A 100 18.03 -17.89 16.42
CA TRP A 100 19.06 -17.09 17.12
C TRP A 100 18.57 -16.43 18.42
N GLY A 101 17.68 -17.10 19.15
CA GLY A 101 17.10 -16.61 20.41
C GLY A 101 15.97 -15.59 20.24
N GLY A 102 15.51 -15.31 19.02
CA GLY A 102 14.34 -14.48 18.73
C GLY A 102 13.27 -15.24 17.94
N GLN A 103 12.13 -14.60 17.70
CA GLN A 103 11.00 -15.14 16.95
C GLN A 103 11.02 -14.68 15.51
N LEU A 104 11.20 -15.63 14.59
CA LEU A 104 11.14 -15.40 13.16
C LEU A 104 9.70 -15.49 12.67
N SER A 105 9.30 -14.49 11.89
CA SER A 105 7.97 -14.42 11.28
C SER A 105 8.05 -13.86 9.88
N TYR A 106 7.01 -14.14 9.10
CA TYR A 106 6.82 -13.60 7.77
C TYR A 106 5.57 -12.73 7.73
N ILE A 107 5.70 -11.54 7.13
CA ILE A 107 4.59 -10.62 6.86
C ILE A 107 4.54 -10.37 5.36
N GLY A 108 3.36 -10.52 4.77
CA GLY A 108 3.11 -10.18 3.38
C GLY A 108 1.95 -9.19 3.29
N PHE A 109 2.07 -8.19 2.42
CA PHE A 109 0.92 -7.38 2.04
C PHE A 109 1.07 -6.81 0.64
N THR A 110 -0.06 -6.66 -0.04
CA THR A 110 -0.11 -6.10 -1.40
C THR A 110 -1.19 -5.05 -1.48
N ASN A 111 -0.89 -3.96 -2.17
CA ASN A 111 -1.85 -2.94 -2.57
C ASN A 111 -2.02 -3.03 -4.08
N PHE A 112 -3.25 -3.28 -4.49
CA PHE A 112 -3.68 -3.21 -5.88
C PHE A 112 -4.51 -1.96 -6.01
N ASP A 113 -4.00 -0.97 -6.72
CA ASP A 113 -4.70 0.27 -7.05
C ASP A 113 -5.17 0.21 -8.49
N TRP A 114 -6.42 0.59 -8.75
CA TRP A 114 -6.99 0.61 -10.10
C TRP A 114 -8.11 1.64 -10.24
N GLY A 115 -8.53 1.86 -11.48
CA GLY A 115 -9.68 2.71 -11.80
C GLY A 115 -9.42 4.19 -11.53
N SER A 116 -8.16 4.59 -11.41
CA SER A 116 -7.80 6.00 -11.38
C SER A 116 -7.88 6.58 -12.78
N ASP A 117 -8.16 7.87 -12.94
CA ASP A 117 -8.13 8.61 -14.21
C ASP A 117 -6.75 9.18 -14.57
N LEU A 118 -5.78 9.09 -13.65
CA LEU A 118 -4.51 9.80 -13.75
C LEU A 118 -3.72 9.53 -15.04
N GLY A 119 -3.77 8.31 -15.57
CA GLY A 119 -3.14 7.98 -16.86
C GLY A 119 -3.82 8.66 -18.05
N ASP A 120 -5.15 8.75 -18.02
CA ASP A 120 -5.96 9.34 -19.08
C ASP A 120 -5.76 10.86 -19.13
N ASP A 121 -5.75 11.51 -17.95
CA ASP A 121 -5.68 12.96 -17.82
C ASP A 121 -4.25 13.52 -17.85
N SER A 122 -3.25 12.63 -17.88
CA SER A 122 -1.85 13.01 -18.03
C SER A 122 -1.38 13.02 -19.49
N GLY A 123 -0.33 13.80 -19.74
CA GLY A 123 0.31 13.89 -21.05
C GLY A 123 1.11 12.63 -21.46
N ASN A 124 1.62 12.67 -22.68
CA ASN A 124 2.53 11.66 -23.20
C ASN A 124 3.99 11.99 -22.86
N ALA A 125 4.79 10.94 -22.72
CA ALA A 125 6.24 10.96 -22.59
C ALA A 125 6.92 11.18 -23.95
N ILE A 126 8.24 11.41 -23.95
CA ILE A 126 9.03 11.69 -25.16
C ILE A 126 8.99 10.51 -26.15
N ASN A 127 8.99 9.28 -25.62
CA ASN A 127 8.88 8.04 -26.39
C ASN A 127 7.45 7.70 -26.82
N GLY A 128 6.48 8.60 -26.63
CA GLY A 128 5.13 8.51 -27.18
C GLY A 128 4.11 7.72 -26.35
N ILE A 129 4.52 7.03 -25.28
CA ILE A 129 3.59 6.40 -24.33
C ILE A 129 3.05 7.42 -23.32
N LYS A 130 2.00 7.09 -22.56
CA LYS A 130 1.51 7.94 -21.46
C LYS A 130 2.57 8.10 -20.36
N THR A 131 2.61 9.23 -19.67
CA THR A 131 3.54 9.46 -18.54
C THR A 131 3.11 8.75 -17.24
N ARG A 132 1.81 8.56 -17.07
CA ARG A 132 1.17 8.04 -15.85
C ARG A 132 0.26 6.86 -16.17
N THR A 133 -0.20 6.14 -15.15
CA THR A 133 -1.08 4.98 -15.28
C THR A 133 -2.34 5.09 -14.44
N ASN A 134 -3.40 4.41 -14.87
CA ASN A 134 -4.68 4.30 -14.16
C ASN A 134 -4.68 3.26 -13.04
N ASN A 135 -3.58 2.50 -12.89
CA ASN A 135 -3.42 1.41 -11.93
C ASN A 135 -1.96 1.29 -11.46
N SER A 136 -1.76 0.63 -10.33
CA SER A 136 -0.44 0.41 -9.72
C SER A 136 -0.50 -0.76 -8.75
N ILE A 137 0.60 -1.50 -8.61
CA ILE A 137 0.75 -2.57 -7.61
C ILE A 137 1.98 -2.27 -6.76
N ALA A 138 1.84 -2.40 -5.44
CA ALA A 138 2.97 -2.45 -4.51
C ALA A 138 2.83 -3.67 -3.60
N SER A 139 3.73 -4.64 -3.74
CA SER A 139 3.72 -5.90 -2.99
C SER A 139 4.95 -6.00 -2.10
N SER A 140 4.76 -6.28 -0.81
CA SER A 140 5.82 -6.35 0.19
C SER A 140 5.91 -7.74 0.80
N HIS A 141 7.14 -8.23 0.92
CA HIS A 141 7.52 -9.50 1.54
C HIS A 141 8.53 -9.21 2.63
N ILE A 142 8.18 -9.49 3.87
CA ILE A 142 8.95 -9.08 5.04
C ILE A 142 9.33 -10.33 5.83
N LEU A 143 10.61 -10.49 6.09
CA LEU A 143 11.13 -11.45 7.05
C LEU A 143 11.60 -10.68 8.28
N ALA A 144 10.96 -10.92 9.42
CA ALA A 144 11.17 -10.17 10.66
C ALA A 144 11.63 -11.10 11.78
N LEU A 145 12.73 -10.72 12.45
CA LEU A 145 13.28 -11.38 13.62
C LEU A 145 13.09 -10.49 14.84
N ASN A 146 12.25 -10.93 15.79
CA ASN A 146 11.87 -10.15 16.96
C ASN A 146 12.46 -10.74 18.25
N TYR A 147 13.06 -9.89 19.07
CA TYR A 147 13.46 -10.18 20.45
C TYR A 147 12.50 -9.47 21.42
N ASP A 148 12.81 -9.52 22.72
CA ASP A 148 12.04 -8.84 23.77
C ASP A 148 11.82 -7.35 23.49
N HIS A 149 12.85 -6.68 22.97
CA HIS A 149 12.76 -5.27 22.57
C HIS A 149 13.27 -5.01 21.14
N TRP A 150 14.44 -5.53 20.79
CA TRP A 150 15.04 -5.29 19.48
C TRP A 150 14.36 -6.11 18.39
N HIS A 151 14.24 -5.54 17.19
CA HIS A 151 13.81 -6.29 16.01
C HIS A 151 14.58 -5.90 14.75
N TYR A 152 14.71 -6.86 13.85
CA TYR A 152 15.41 -6.74 12.58
C TYR A 152 14.51 -7.25 11.47
N SER A 153 14.35 -6.48 10.40
CA SER A 153 13.53 -6.89 9.25
C SER A 153 14.24 -6.68 7.94
N VAL A 154 14.14 -7.69 7.07
CA VAL A 154 14.48 -7.57 5.64
C VAL A 154 13.17 -7.48 4.87
N VAL A 155 13.06 -6.47 4.01
CA VAL A 155 11.89 -6.24 3.18
C VAL A 155 12.29 -6.35 1.71
N ALA A 156 11.66 -7.25 0.97
CA ALA A 156 11.65 -7.24 -0.49
C ALA A 156 10.33 -6.63 -0.95
N ARG A 157 10.39 -5.58 -1.77
CA ARG A 157 9.20 -4.93 -2.32
C ARG A 157 9.25 -4.92 -3.83
N TYR A 158 8.15 -5.35 -4.43
CA TYR A 158 7.92 -5.29 -5.86
C TYR A 158 6.92 -4.19 -6.17
N TRP A 159 7.16 -3.49 -7.28
CA TRP A 159 6.22 -2.55 -7.85
C TRP A 159 5.90 -2.94 -9.29
N HIS A 160 4.65 -2.67 -9.68
CA HIS A 160 4.22 -2.54 -11.06
C HIS A 160 3.63 -1.15 -11.20
N ASP A 161 4.19 -0.34 -12.09
CA ASP A 161 3.85 1.08 -12.23
C ASP A 161 3.87 1.84 -10.90
N GLY A 162 4.95 1.65 -10.13
CA GLY A 162 5.13 2.21 -8.81
C GLY A 162 4.82 3.71 -8.74
N GLY A 163 3.85 4.07 -7.90
CA GLY A 163 3.39 5.45 -7.75
C GLY A 163 2.60 5.95 -8.97
N GLN A 164 1.96 5.06 -9.71
CA GLN A 164 1.22 5.34 -10.96
C GLN A 164 2.05 6.01 -12.05
N TRP A 165 3.37 5.79 -12.03
CA TRP A 165 4.27 6.17 -13.14
C TRP A 165 4.26 5.07 -14.17
N ASN A 166 4.04 5.41 -15.44
CA ASN A 166 4.06 4.42 -16.51
C ASN A 166 5.49 3.94 -16.76
N ASP A 167 5.71 2.64 -16.62
CA ASP A 167 7.04 2.09 -16.79
C ASP A 167 7.61 2.39 -18.18
N ASP A 168 8.91 2.66 -18.23
CA ASP A 168 9.64 3.06 -19.43
C ASP A 168 9.24 4.42 -20.03
N ALA A 169 8.38 5.22 -19.40
CA ALA A 169 8.11 6.58 -19.88
C ALA A 169 9.40 7.41 -19.97
N GLU A 170 9.71 7.92 -21.17
CA GLU A 170 10.91 8.73 -21.39
C GLU A 170 10.64 10.20 -21.00
N LEU A 171 11.39 10.70 -20.01
CA LEU A 171 11.24 12.04 -19.45
C LEU A 171 12.56 12.81 -19.51
N ASN A 172 12.48 14.13 -19.33
CA ASN A 172 13.67 14.97 -19.22
C ASN A 172 13.41 16.11 -18.22
N PHE A 173 14.08 16.06 -17.07
CA PHE A 173 13.97 17.07 -16.01
C PHE A 173 15.11 18.10 -16.08
N GLY A 174 15.62 18.39 -17.28
CA GLY A 174 16.67 19.38 -17.53
C GLY A 174 18.10 18.83 -17.49
N ASN A 175 18.28 17.50 -17.41
CA ASN A 175 19.59 16.84 -17.34
C ASN A 175 19.79 15.76 -18.41
N GLY A 176 18.99 15.78 -19.48
CA GLY A 176 18.98 14.75 -20.51
C GLY A 176 17.83 13.77 -20.33
N ASN A 177 17.58 13.00 -21.39
CA ASN A 177 16.50 12.02 -21.40
C ASN A 177 16.84 10.83 -20.50
N PHE A 178 15.84 10.34 -19.79
CA PHE A 178 15.92 9.12 -19.01
C PHE A 178 14.58 8.37 -19.10
N ASN A 179 14.62 7.05 -18.88
CA ASN A 179 13.41 6.23 -18.83
C ASN A 179 13.03 5.97 -17.38
N VAL A 180 11.75 6.13 -17.07
CA VAL A 180 11.15 5.73 -15.80
C VAL A 180 11.34 4.22 -15.59
N ARG A 181 11.66 3.84 -14.36
CA ARG A 181 11.76 2.43 -13.92
C ARG A 181 10.83 2.24 -12.72
N SER A 182 9.54 2.21 -13.00
CA SER A 182 8.48 2.11 -12.00
C SER A 182 8.08 0.66 -11.72
N THR A 183 8.49 -0.28 -12.59
CA THR A 183 8.28 -1.72 -12.41
C THR A 183 9.59 -2.43 -12.05
N GLY A 184 9.58 -3.17 -10.94
CA GLY A 184 10.76 -3.90 -10.48
C GLY A 184 10.83 -4.09 -8.97
N TRP A 185 12.01 -4.48 -8.51
CA TRP A 185 12.27 -4.78 -7.09
C TRP A 185 13.11 -3.70 -6.43
N GLY A 186 12.82 -3.48 -5.15
CA GLY A 186 13.64 -2.73 -4.22
C GLY A 186 13.60 -3.39 -2.85
N GLY A 187 14.47 -2.95 -1.95
CA GLY A 187 14.59 -3.55 -0.62
C GLY A 187 14.83 -2.55 0.49
N TYR A 188 14.47 -2.97 1.70
CA TYR A 188 14.69 -2.19 2.92
C TYR A 188 15.29 -3.08 4.01
N LEU A 189 16.13 -2.48 4.84
CA LEU A 189 16.58 -3.05 6.11
C LEU A 189 16.05 -2.17 7.24
N VAL A 190 15.44 -2.79 8.24
CA VAL A 190 14.85 -2.10 9.39
C VAL A 190 15.46 -2.66 10.65
N VAL A 191 15.93 -1.77 11.52
CA VAL A 191 16.35 -2.07 12.90
C VAL A 191 15.58 -1.13 13.80
N GLY A 192 14.91 -1.69 14.81
CA GLY A 192 14.07 -0.92 15.71
C GLY A 192 14.01 -1.50 17.12
N TYR A 193 13.37 -0.74 18.00
CA TYR A 193 13.18 -1.05 19.42
C TYR A 193 11.69 -0.91 19.77
N ASN A 194 11.10 -1.96 20.32
CA ASN A 194 9.76 -1.97 20.86
C ASN A 194 9.80 -1.47 22.32
N PHE A 195 9.18 -0.31 22.56
CA PHE A 195 9.14 0.40 23.85
C PHE A 195 8.21 -0.27 24.86
#